data_AF-A0A8W8MAC7-F1
#
_entry.id   AF-A0A8W8MAC7-F1
#
_cell.length_a   1.000
_cell.length_b   1.000
_cell.length_c   1.000
_cell.angle_alpha   90.00
_cell.angle_beta   90.00
_cell.angle_gamma   90.00
#
_symmetry.space_group_name_H-M   'P 1'
#
loop_
_entity.id
_entity.type
_entity.pdbx_description
1 polymer ?
#
loop_
_entity_poly.entity_id
_entity_poly.type
_entity_poly.pdbx_seq_one_letter_code
_entity_poly.pdbx_strand_id
1 'polypeptide(L)'
;MASPAKKAKASTLPTCPYGGRCYRKNPEHFKEFLHPPKQTTDTTSTSDSNDSTKRAKTKTKPCLPDGKNLPPCKYGASCFRKNLLHFAEFSHPTAVVKKVTTGSGSDTDPIDSDDEKDKKKPKGKAEDILKRGMSLVKKYSQMSEAERKELIKQAFEAKQKLQDELKETQDKVKEKEKELEKMQHQVSSGLLLVEGEKEALEGTKTVYFKLMAERNHKEGSAEQTHFRLAESQFYRLLSGTNSHYTIKAVEYVVNPELMAQFKQGKEDLKKMRGEELSYPVLAFHGTKVENITKICETGFKVPGEKGFKHATDTGWYGKGVYFSEFPDYCMGYIKGADKLLLCQVLPGKVFHCKKLIHGAPLSKGCDSHTSPDKKELVIFNSYHILPCYVVHYKIHTGEFKYGTSKEKGKNSKDDDDGDDDDGDDDEDDELSVQDKCDKATAAAKTKVFKTQRMLFTGSFCLTQKEMTDLVVKHGGAIGTPGNFNLCVASLGSVDVPTAKFMKAEEKNIPVVSEEFLYESIINKKLQDPDNYYPSA
;
A
#
# COMPACT_ATOMS: atom_id res chain seq x y z
N MET A 1 -48.79 -28.74 -12.59
CA MET A 1 -48.35 -29.71 -11.56
C MET A 1 -47.39 -28.98 -10.63
N ALA A 2 -47.47 -29.29 -9.32
CA ALA A 2 -46.68 -28.80 -8.18
C ALA A 2 -45.51 -27.82 -8.42
N SER A 3 -45.51 -26.74 -7.65
CA SER A 3 -44.31 -25.95 -7.33
C SER A 3 -43.22 -26.83 -6.68
N PRO A 4 -41.91 -26.55 -6.89
CA PRO A 4 -40.86 -27.19 -6.10
C PRO A 4 -40.98 -26.76 -4.63
N ALA A 5 -40.94 -27.74 -3.71
CA ALA A 5 -41.01 -27.47 -2.28
C ALA A 5 -39.78 -26.67 -1.79
N LYS A 6 -40.02 -25.65 -0.95
CA LYS A 6 -38.94 -24.90 -0.28
C LYS A 6 -38.18 -25.84 0.66
N LYS A 7 -36.95 -26.23 0.31
CA LYS A 7 -36.00 -26.79 1.29
C LYS A 7 -35.64 -25.67 2.28
N ALA A 8 -35.87 -25.90 3.57
CA ALA A 8 -35.30 -25.05 4.62
C ALA A 8 -33.76 -25.13 4.55
N LYS A 9 -33.08 -23.98 4.62
CA LYS A 9 -31.61 -23.94 4.74
C LYS A 9 -31.22 -24.23 6.18
N ALA A 10 -30.49 -25.31 6.41
CA ALA A 10 -29.75 -25.50 7.66
C ALA A 10 -28.63 -24.45 7.77
N SER A 11 -28.29 -24.05 9.00
CA SER A 11 -27.25 -23.05 9.28
C SER A 11 -25.85 -23.62 8.98
N THR A 12 -25.20 -23.12 7.93
CA THR A 12 -23.88 -23.56 7.46
C THR A 12 -22.71 -22.92 8.22
N LEU A 13 -22.88 -22.59 9.49
CA LEU A 13 -21.81 -22.02 10.33
C LEU A 13 -20.96 -23.16 10.94
N PRO A 14 -19.62 -23.04 10.95
CA PRO A 14 -18.75 -24.05 11.56
C PRO A 14 -18.90 -24.09 13.08
N THR A 15 -18.76 -25.28 13.67
CA THR A 15 -18.67 -25.44 15.12
C THR A 15 -17.34 -24.90 15.64
N CYS A 16 -17.35 -24.14 16.75
CA CYS A 16 -16.14 -23.71 17.43
C CYS A 16 -15.32 -24.94 17.89
N PRO A 17 -13.99 -25.02 17.65
CA PRO A 17 -13.17 -26.17 18.08
C PRO A 17 -13.15 -26.38 19.61
N TYR A 18 -13.50 -25.35 20.39
CA TYR A 18 -13.64 -25.43 21.84
C TYR A 18 -15.08 -25.71 22.31
N GLY A 19 -16.05 -25.72 21.40
CA GLY A 19 -17.48 -25.93 21.68
C GLY A 19 -18.01 -25.03 22.81
N GLY A 20 -18.91 -25.56 23.64
CA GLY A 20 -19.38 -24.90 24.87
C GLY A 20 -18.32 -24.66 25.97
N ARG A 21 -17.03 -24.76 25.68
CA ARG A 21 -15.90 -24.38 26.57
C ARG A 21 -15.02 -23.27 25.96
N CYS A 22 -15.46 -22.57 24.92
CA CYS A 22 -14.73 -21.42 24.38
C CYS A 22 -14.70 -20.26 25.39
N TYR A 23 -13.51 -19.69 25.61
CA TYR A 23 -13.28 -18.56 26.53
C TYR A 23 -13.28 -17.19 25.84
N ARG A 24 -13.44 -17.14 24.51
CA ARG A 24 -13.48 -15.89 23.73
C ARG A 24 -14.76 -15.10 24.07
N LYS A 25 -14.62 -13.80 24.28
CA LYS A 25 -15.73 -12.88 24.64
C LYS A 25 -16.11 -11.88 23.53
N ASN A 26 -15.48 -11.97 22.35
CA ASN A 26 -15.77 -11.09 21.21
C ASN A 26 -17.16 -11.42 20.62
N PRO A 27 -18.10 -10.45 20.50
CA PRO A 27 -19.41 -10.66 19.91
C PRO A 27 -19.40 -11.27 18.49
N GLU A 28 -18.43 -10.90 17.64
CA GLU A 28 -18.38 -11.41 16.26
C GLU A 28 -18.07 -12.92 16.21
N HIS A 29 -17.24 -13.41 17.13
CA HIS A 29 -16.91 -14.83 17.24
C HIS A 29 -18.14 -15.73 17.50
N PHE A 30 -19.17 -15.19 18.17
CA PHE A 30 -20.43 -15.90 18.41
C PHE A 30 -21.41 -15.82 17.24
N LYS A 31 -21.19 -14.93 16.26
CA LYS A 31 -21.92 -14.92 14.98
C LYS A 31 -21.31 -15.88 13.97
N GLU A 32 -20.00 -16.05 13.99
CA GLU A 32 -19.24 -16.88 13.05
C GLU A 32 -19.20 -18.38 13.44
N PHE A 33 -19.22 -18.71 14.74
CA PHE A 33 -19.02 -20.09 15.21
C PHE A 33 -20.14 -20.60 16.13
N LEU A 34 -20.61 -21.82 15.86
CA LEU A 34 -21.60 -22.50 16.69
C LEU A 34 -20.96 -23.07 17.96
N HIS A 35 -21.63 -22.87 19.10
CA HIS A 35 -21.18 -23.31 20.43
C HIS A 35 -22.21 -24.27 21.06
N PRO A 36 -22.33 -25.52 20.57
CA PRO A 36 -23.32 -26.45 21.07
C PRO A 36 -23.05 -26.82 22.54
N PRO A 37 -24.07 -26.77 23.42
CA PRO A 37 -23.96 -27.24 24.79
C PRO A 37 -23.86 -28.77 24.85
N LYS A 38 -23.27 -29.30 25.93
CA LYS A 38 -23.09 -30.73 26.15
C LYS A 38 -24.46 -31.39 26.39
N GLN A 39 -24.89 -32.27 25.49
CA GLN A 39 -26.16 -32.98 25.63
C GLN A 39 -26.14 -33.96 26.82
N THR A 40 -27.22 -33.93 27.59
CA THR A 40 -27.75 -35.06 28.36
C THR A 40 -29.05 -35.50 27.70
N THR A 41 -29.41 -36.78 27.79
CA THR A 41 -30.54 -37.35 27.06
C THR A 41 -31.89 -37.00 27.70
N ASP A 42 -32.94 -36.84 26.89
CA ASP A 42 -34.00 -37.87 26.78
C ASP A 42 -35.07 -37.51 25.72
N THR A 43 -35.86 -38.52 25.36
CA THR A 43 -37.01 -38.56 24.43
C THR A 43 -38.21 -37.66 24.84
N THR A 44 -39.25 -37.39 24.04
CA THR A 44 -40.05 -38.29 23.15
C THR A 44 -40.97 -37.52 22.17
N SER A 45 -41.29 -38.12 21.01
CA SER A 45 -42.61 -38.18 20.29
C SER A 45 -43.42 -36.92 19.86
N THR A 46 -44.30 -36.89 18.82
CA THR A 46 -44.58 -37.74 17.61
C THR A 46 -45.54 -37.00 16.60
N SER A 47 -45.49 -37.41 15.31
CA SER A 47 -46.61 -37.65 14.35
C SER A 47 -47.55 -36.56 13.75
N ASP A 48 -47.49 -36.42 12.40
CA ASP A 48 -48.58 -36.61 11.38
C ASP A 48 -49.86 -35.72 11.34
N SER A 49 -50.67 -35.59 10.25
CA SER A 49 -50.62 -35.85 8.79
C SER A 49 -51.79 -35.06 8.09
N ASN A 50 -51.64 -34.36 6.94
CA ASN A 50 -51.86 -34.76 5.52
C ASN A 50 -53.28 -34.47 4.88
N ASP A 51 -53.33 -34.35 3.53
CA ASP A 51 -54.44 -34.68 2.58
C ASP A 51 -55.32 -33.63 1.78
N SER A 52 -55.26 -33.78 0.43
CA SER A 52 -56.28 -33.73 -0.68
C SER A 52 -57.25 -32.60 -1.16
N THR A 53 -56.95 -32.09 -2.39
CA THR A 53 -57.76 -32.18 -3.68
C THR A 53 -58.80 -31.15 -4.23
N LYS A 54 -58.73 -30.94 -5.59
CA LYS A 54 -59.80 -30.62 -6.63
C LYS A 54 -60.43 -29.19 -6.69
N ARG A 55 -61.02 -28.66 -7.81
CA ARG A 55 -60.93 -28.85 -9.31
C ARG A 55 -61.88 -27.86 -10.11
N ALA A 56 -61.48 -27.37 -11.31
CA ALA A 56 -62.31 -26.81 -12.44
C ALA A 56 -62.94 -25.36 -12.33
N LYS A 57 -63.32 -24.56 -13.39
CA LYS A 57 -63.37 -24.68 -14.90
C LYS A 57 -63.61 -23.32 -15.68
N THR A 58 -63.13 -23.19 -16.95
CA THR A 58 -63.61 -22.36 -18.17
C THR A 58 -63.87 -20.82 -18.08
N LYS A 59 -63.37 -19.84 -18.93
CA LYS A 59 -63.26 -19.50 -20.42
C LYS A 59 -64.60 -19.09 -21.13
N THR A 60 -64.76 -18.12 -22.08
CA THR A 60 -63.90 -17.55 -23.19
C THR A 60 -64.15 -16.03 -23.59
N LYS A 61 -64.42 -15.68 -24.89
CA LYS A 61 -64.38 -14.33 -25.61
C LYS A 61 -65.29 -14.41 -26.91
N PRO A 62 -65.28 -13.61 -28.05
CA PRO A 62 -64.50 -12.40 -28.50
C PRO A 62 -65.17 -11.33 -29.51
N CYS A 63 -64.43 -10.22 -29.81
CA CYS A 63 -64.19 -9.49 -31.12
C CYS A 63 -65.18 -8.59 -31.97
N LEU A 64 -64.75 -7.31 -32.20
CA LEU A 64 -64.41 -6.54 -33.49
C LEU A 64 -65.44 -6.31 -34.64
N PRO A 65 -65.18 -5.51 -35.74
CA PRO A 65 -64.01 -4.72 -36.26
C PRO A 65 -64.31 -3.19 -36.47
N ASP A 66 -63.77 -2.30 -37.35
CA ASP A 66 -62.70 -2.18 -38.41
C ASP A 66 -62.26 -0.68 -38.55
N GLY A 67 -61.16 -0.35 -39.27
CA GLY A 67 -60.93 0.95 -39.98
C GLY A 67 -59.87 1.95 -39.42
N LYS A 68 -59.16 2.81 -40.21
CA LYS A 68 -58.42 2.69 -41.51
C LYS A 68 -57.79 4.08 -41.89
N ASN A 69 -56.45 4.18 -42.04
CA ASN A 69 -55.67 5.11 -42.91
C ASN A 69 -54.25 5.44 -42.39
N LEU A 70 -53.28 4.52 -42.53
CA LEU A 70 -51.82 4.79 -42.55
C LEU A 70 -51.15 3.78 -43.51
N PRO A 71 -49.98 4.07 -44.12
CA PRO A 71 -49.27 3.11 -44.97
C PRO A 71 -48.86 1.86 -44.16
N PRO A 72 -48.97 0.63 -44.70
CA PRO A 72 -48.74 -0.58 -43.91
C PRO A 72 -47.27 -0.79 -43.55
N CYS A 73 -47.01 -1.25 -42.32
CA CYS A 73 -45.69 -1.66 -41.88
C CYS A 73 -45.22 -2.89 -42.66
N LYS A 74 -43.98 -2.89 -43.17
CA LYS A 74 -43.39 -4.00 -43.94
C LYS A 74 -43.26 -5.33 -43.18
N TYR A 75 -43.41 -5.31 -41.85
CA TYR A 75 -43.44 -6.51 -40.99
C TYR A 75 -44.87 -6.87 -40.53
N GLY A 76 -45.88 -6.09 -40.90
CA GLY A 76 -47.27 -6.31 -40.51
C GLY A 76 -47.44 -6.53 -39.00
N ALA A 77 -48.36 -7.42 -38.63
CA ALA A 77 -48.69 -7.73 -37.23
C ALA A 77 -47.55 -8.36 -36.40
N SER A 78 -46.40 -8.71 -37.00
CA SER A 78 -45.22 -9.25 -36.30
C SER A 78 -44.07 -8.23 -36.14
N CYS A 79 -44.34 -6.92 -36.26
CA CYS A 79 -43.34 -5.90 -35.96
C CYS A 79 -42.99 -5.86 -34.45
N PHE A 80 -41.71 -6.12 -34.12
CA PHE A 80 -41.21 -6.13 -32.73
C PHE A 80 -40.78 -4.76 -32.18
N ARG A 81 -40.87 -3.67 -32.98
CA ARG A 81 -40.50 -2.33 -32.55
C ARG A 81 -41.50 -1.81 -31.50
N LYS A 82 -41.01 -1.24 -30.39
CA LYS A 82 -41.83 -0.72 -29.27
C LYS A 82 -41.84 0.81 -29.15
N ASN A 83 -41.18 1.54 -30.06
CA ASN A 83 -41.11 2.99 -30.04
C ASN A 83 -42.43 3.60 -30.58
N LEU A 84 -43.02 4.54 -29.82
CA LEU A 84 -44.28 5.21 -30.17
C LEU A 84 -44.22 5.93 -31.53
N LEU A 85 -43.06 6.50 -31.90
CA LEU A 85 -42.90 7.22 -33.17
C LEU A 85 -43.17 6.31 -34.38
N HIS A 86 -42.77 5.03 -34.29
CA HIS A 86 -42.98 4.06 -35.37
C HIS A 86 -44.46 3.73 -35.62
N PHE A 87 -45.30 3.75 -34.57
CA PHE A 87 -46.73 3.49 -34.69
C PHE A 87 -47.55 4.72 -35.12
N ALA A 88 -46.95 5.92 -35.07
CA ALA A 88 -47.52 7.14 -35.64
C ALA A 88 -47.36 7.22 -37.17
N GLU A 89 -46.48 6.39 -37.76
CA GLU A 89 -46.13 6.42 -39.18
C GLU A 89 -46.70 5.23 -39.99
N PHE A 90 -46.96 4.06 -39.37
CA PHE A 90 -47.30 2.82 -40.10
C PHE A 90 -48.48 2.02 -39.53
N SER A 91 -49.40 1.57 -40.40
CA SER A 91 -50.55 0.72 -40.02
C SER A 91 -50.20 -0.77 -39.87
N HIS A 92 -50.97 -1.44 -39.03
CA HIS A 92 -50.79 -2.85 -38.66
C HIS A 92 -52.17 -3.57 -38.61
N PRO A 93 -52.88 -3.75 -39.75
CA PRO A 93 -54.28 -4.21 -39.77
C PRO A 93 -54.46 -5.71 -39.43
N THR A 94 -55.52 -6.05 -38.68
CA THR A 94 -55.95 -7.43 -38.39
C THR A 94 -57.48 -7.56 -38.25
N ALA A 95 -58.08 -8.55 -38.94
CA ALA A 95 -59.50 -8.96 -38.89
C ALA A 95 -59.54 -10.52 -38.96
N VAL A 96 -60.61 -11.28 -38.68
CA VAL A 96 -62.06 -11.18 -39.00
C VAL A 96 -62.91 -11.84 -37.86
N VAL A 97 -64.25 -11.80 -37.95
CA VAL A 97 -65.24 -12.18 -36.91
C VAL A 97 -66.03 -13.47 -37.24
N LYS A 98 -66.17 -14.42 -36.29
CA LYS A 98 -67.42 -15.16 -35.94
C LYS A 98 -67.25 -16.18 -34.79
N LYS A 99 -68.37 -16.71 -34.28
CA LYS A 99 -68.48 -17.68 -33.15
C LYS A 99 -68.11 -19.13 -33.56
N VAL A 100 -67.55 -19.91 -32.62
CA VAL A 100 -68.01 -21.29 -32.24
C VAL A 100 -67.20 -21.83 -31.02
N THR A 101 -67.90 -22.54 -30.13
CA THR A 101 -67.52 -23.42 -28.96
C THR A 101 -66.11 -23.44 -28.30
N THR A 102 -66.11 -23.48 -26.95
CA THR A 102 -65.22 -24.20 -25.98
C THR A 102 -63.66 -24.12 -26.07
N GLY A 103 -62.86 -24.10 -24.99
CA GLY A 103 -63.08 -24.01 -23.52
C GLY A 103 -61.74 -23.97 -22.70
N SER A 104 -61.85 -24.00 -21.35
CA SER A 104 -60.82 -24.07 -20.27
C SER A 104 -60.03 -22.82 -19.80
N GLY A 105 -60.00 -22.58 -18.48
CA GLY A 105 -59.11 -21.66 -17.76
C GLY A 105 -57.87 -22.38 -17.16
N SER A 106 -57.26 -21.96 -16.05
CA SER A 106 -57.65 -20.87 -15.09
C SER A 106 -56.75 -19.60 -15.22
N ASP A 107 -55.90 -19.06 -14.34
CA ASP A 107 -55.38 -19.26 -12.96
C ASP A 107 -54.59 -17.97 -12.56
N THR A 108 -54.29 -17.53 -11.32
CA THR A 108 -54.81 -17.54 -9.91
C THR A 108 -53.82 -16.71 -9.04
N ASP A 109 -54.29 -16.06 -7.95
CA ASP A 109 -53.57 -15.04 -7.12
C ASP A 109 -52.87 -15.65 -5.85
N PRO A 110 -52.04 -14.92 -5.04
CA PRO A 110 -52.43 -13.79 -4.13
C PRO A 110 -51.40 -12.61 -4.15
N ILE A 111 -51.60 -11.39 -3.61
CA ILE A 111 -52.00 -10.88 -2.26
C ILE A 111 -50.97 -11.17 -1.14
N ASP A 112 -50.34 -10.09 -0.66
CA ASP A 112 -49.51 -10.00 0.56
C ASP A 112 -50.38 -9.51 1.75
N SER A 113 -49.88 -9.66 2.99
CA SER A 113 -50.59 -9.25 4.22
C SER A 113 -49.97 -7.99 4.86
N ASP A 114 -50.79 -6.98 5.12
CA ASP A 114 -50.42 -5.79 5.92
C ASP A 114 -50.18 -6.13 7.39
N ASP A 115 -49.33 -5.34 8.07
CA ASP A 115 -49.72 -4.67 9.33
C ASP A 115 -48.69 -3.58 9.74
N GLU A 116 -49.14 -2.34 9.93
CA GLU A 116 -48.39 -1.25 10.58
C GLU A 116 -49.35 -0.28 11.28
N LYS A 117 -48.91 0.37 12.37
CA LYS A 117 -49.79 0.74 13.48
C LYS A 117 -49.88 2.24 13.77
N ASP A 118 -50.88 2.85 13.14
CA ASP A 118 -51.75 3.93 13.68
C ASP A 118 -51.09 5.23 14.23
N LYS A 119 -51.29 6.36 13.51
CA LYS A 119 -51.85 7.61 14.09
C LYS A 119 -52.23 8.72 13.09
N LYS A 120 -53.51 9.11 13.15
CA LYS A 120 -54.17 10.42 12.82
C LYS A 120 -53.60 11.33 11.70
N LYS A 121 -54.43 11.56 10.67
CA LYS A 121 -54.35 12.68 9.70
C LYS A 121 -55.27 13.87 10.05
N PRO A 122 -54.92 15.12 9.67
CA PRO A 122 -55.89 16.18 9.40
C PRO A 122 -56.53 16.04 8.00
N LYS A 123 -57.62 16.77 7.72
CA LYS A 123 -58.39 16.69 6.46
C LYS A 123 -57.85 17.63 5.37
N GLY A 124 -57.75 17.14 4.13
CA GLY A 124 -57.49 17.93 2.92
C GLY A 124 -57.65 17.06 1.67
N LYS A 125 -58.23 17.59 0.58
CA LYS A 125 -58.56 16.80 -0.63
C LYS A 125 -57.50 16.95 -1.73
N ALA A 126 -56.94 15.82 -2.15
CA ALA A 126 -56.49 15.56 -3.52
C ALA A 126 -56.54 14.04 -3.72
N GLU A 127 -57.47 13.54 -4.55
CA GLU A 127 -57.60 12.10 -4.79
C GLU A 127 -56.76 11.67 -6.00
N ASP A 128 -55.97 10.62 -5.79
CA ASP A 128 -55.02 10.09 -6.77
C ASP A 128 -55.72 9.30 -7.90
N ILE A 129 -55.77 9.92 -9.08
CA ILE A 129 -56.47 9.43 -10.28
C ILE A 129 -55.81 8.17 -10.89
N LEU A 130 -54.60 7.79 -10.46
CA LEU A 130 -53.87 6.65 -11.01
C LEU A 130 -54.36 5.28 -10.49
N LYS A 131 -54.94 5.20 -9.29
CA LYS A 131 -55.26 3.91 -8.62
C LYS A 131 -56.38 3.05 -9.24
N ARG A 132 -57.04 3.48 -10.33
CA ARG A 132 -58.07 2.67 -11.02
C ARG A 132 -57.52 2.03 -12.30
N GLY A 133 -57.27 0.72 -12.22
CA GLY A 133 -56.56 -0.13 -13.19
C GLY A 133 -57.22 -0.34 -14.56
N MET A 134 -57.39 0.75 -15.32
CA MET A 134 -57.53 0.68 -16.78
C MET A 134 -56.18 1.01 -17.41
N SER A 135 -55.75 0.23 -18.40
CA SER A 135 -54.54 0.54 -19.19
C SER A 135 -54.57 1.98 -19.68
N LEU A 136 -53.43 2.68 -19.59
CA LEU A 136 -53.26 4.07 -20.00
C LEU A 136 -53.76 4.28 -21.45
N VAL A 137 -53.48 3.30 -22.33
CA VAL A 137 -53.93 3.26 -23.73
C VAL A 137 -55.46 3.29 -23.83
N LYS A 138 -56.18 2.59 -22.95
CA LYS A 138 -57.64 2.54 -22.97
C LYS A 138 -58.25 3.86 -22.50
N LYS A 139 -57.74 4.47 -21.41
CA LYS A 139 -58.13 5.82 -20.99
C LYS A 139 -57.87 6.84 -22.11
N TYR A 140 -56.65 6.87 -22.64
CA TYR A 140 -56.24 7.76 -23.74
C TYR A 140 -57.11 7.58 -25.00
N SER A 141 -57.49 6.34 -25.36
CA SER A 141 -58.37 6.07 -26.50
C SER A 141 -59.82 6.55 -26.33
N GLN A 142 -60.25 6.83 -25.11
CA GLN A 142 -61.61 7.27 -24.77
C GLN A 142 -61.72 8.78 -24.52
N MET A 143 -60.58 9.47 -24.35
CA MET A 143 -60.51 10.94 -24.21
C MET A 143 -60.67 11.63 -25.57
N SER A 144 -61.21 12.85 -25.59
CA SER A 144 -61.30 13.70 -26.78
C SER A 144 -59.91 14.16 -27.26
N GLU A 145 -59.81 14.70 -28.48
CA GLU A 145 -58.53 15.23 -28.97
C GLU A 145 -57.95 16.36 -28.11
N ALA A 146 -58.82 17.22 -27.55
CA ALA A 146 -58.40 18.32 -26.69
C ALA A 146 -57.75 17.79 -25.41
N GLU A 147 -58.40 16.85 -24.73
CA GLU A 147 -57.88 16.21 -23.51
C GLU A 147 -56.59 15.40 -23.78
N ARG A 148 -56.45 14.78 -24.95
CA ARG A 148 -55.20 14.10 -25.36
C ARG A 148 -54.06 15.09 -25.59
N LYS A 149 -54.33 16.22 -26.27
CA LYS A 149 -53.35 17.30 -26.50
C LYS A 149 -52.89 17.91 -25.18
N GLU A 150 -53.79 18.13 -24.23
CA GLU A 150 -53.46 18.64 -22.89
C GLU A 150 -52.67 17.61 -22.06
N LEU A 151 -53.00 16.31 -22.09
CA LEU A 151 -52.18 15.26 -21.46
C LEU A 151 -50.75 15.19 -22.04
N ILE A 152 -50.62 15.31 -23.36
CA ILE A 152 -49.28 15.35 -24.01
C ILE A 152 -48.50 16.58 -23.53
N LYS A 153 -49.13 17.75 -23.53
CA LYS A 153 -48.54 19.02 -23.07
C LYS A 153 -48.05 18.90 -21.62
N GLN A 154 -48.90 18.44 -20.71
CA GLN A 154 -48.54 18.22 -19.30
C GLN A 154 -47.41 17.19 -19.13
N ALA A 155 -47.37 16.13 -19.96
CA ALA A 155 -46.28 15.16 -19.94
C ALA A 155 -44.95 15.75 -20.46
N PHE A 156 -44.98 16.66 -21.45
CA PHE A 156 -43.78 17.39 -21.90
C PHE A 156 -43.32 18.41 -20.86
N GLU A 157 -44.24 19.18 -20.26
CA GLU A 157 -43.94 20.14 -19.18
C GLU A 157 -43.33 19.43 -17.95
N ALA A 158 -43.92 18.31 -17.52
CA ALA A 158 -43.38 17.50 -16.42
C ALA A 158 -42.02 16.88 -16.78
N LYS A 159 -41.83 16.41 -18.01
CA LYS A 159 -40.53 15.89 -18.47
C LYS A 159 -39.47 16.99 -18.47
N GLN A 160 -39.78 18.18 -18.98
CA GLN A 160 -38.84 19.31 -18.99
C GLN A 160 -38.43 19.67 -17.57
N LYS A 161 -39.41 19.85 -16.66
CA LYS A 161 -39.15 20.12 -15.24
C LYS A 161 -38.25 19.06 -14.58
N LEU A 162 -38.47 17.77 -14.85
CA LEU A 162 -37.61 16.69 -14.35
C LEU A 162 -36.20 16.70 -14.97
N GLN A 163 -36.02 17.16 -16.20
CA GLN A 163 -34.70 17.35 -16.81
C GLN A 163 -33.95 18.54 -16.18
N ASP A 164 -34.66 19.61 -15.84
CA ASP A 164 -34.09 20.79 -15.19
C ASP A 164 -33.72 20.50 -13.71
N GLU A 165 -34.61 19.82 -12.96
CA GLU A 165 -34.35 19.33 -11.59
C GLU A 165 -33.17 18.33 -11.54
N LEU A 166 -33.06 17.44 -12.53
CA LEU A 166 -31.92 16.51 -12.65
C LEU A 166 -30.62 17.26 -12.89
N LYS A 167 -30.62 18.29 -13.75
CA LYS A 167 -29.45 19.12 -14.02
C LYS A 167 -29.01 19.89 -12.77
N GLU A 168 -29.94 20.56 -12.09
CA GLU A 168 -29.67 21.27 -10.83
C GLU A 168 -29.09 20.31 -9.77
N THR A 169 -29.61 19.09 -9.69
CA THR A 169 -29.09 18.05 -8.79
C THR A 169 -27.67 17.61 -9.18
N GLN A 170 -27.39 17.41 -10.47
CA GLN A 170 -26.05 17.07 -10.95
C GLN A 170 -25.02 18.17 -10.69
N ASP A 171 -25.40 19.44 -10.84
CA ASP A 171 -24.48 20.56 -10.60
C ASP A 171 -24.22 20.75 -9.10
N LYS A 172 -25.23 20.54 -8.23
CA LYS A 172 -25.05 20.47 -6.76
C LYS A 172 -24.17 19.28 -6.32
N VAL A 173 -24.29 18.11 -6.97
CA VAL A 173 -23.42 16.96 -6.70
C VAL A 173 -21.96 17.30 -7.02
N LYS A 174 -21.67 17.88 -8.19
CA LYS A 174 -20.31 18.32 -8.57
C LYS A 174 -19.73 19.37 -7.62
N GLU A 175 -20.57 20.23 -7.05
CA GLU A 175 -20.17 21.21 -6.03
C GLU A 175 -19.81 20.51 -4.71
N LYS A 176 -20.64 19.57 -4.26
CA LYS A 176 -20.37 18.79 -3.04
C LYS A 176 -19.22 17.79 -3.18
N GLU A 177 -18.98 17.26 -4.37
CA GLU A 177 -17.77 16.49 -4.69
C GLU A 177 -16.51 17.36 -4.54
N LYS A 178 -16.52 18.60 -5.06
CA LYS A 178 -15.40 19.55 -4.90
C LYS A 178 -15.21 20.04 -3.46
N GLU A 179 -16.29 20.22 -2.69
CA GLU A 179 -16.18 20.48 -1.25
C GLU A 179 -15.60 19.28 -0.51
N LEU A 180 -16.01 18.06 -0.86
CA LEU A 180 -15.49 16.82 -0.27
C LEU A 180 -14.00 16.62 -0.61
N GLU A 181 -13.59 16.84 -1.86
CA GLU A 181 -12.18 16.84 -2.27
C GLU A 181 -11.36 17.87 -1.48
N LYS A 182 -11.87 19.10 -1.31
CA LYS A 182 -11.22 20.13 -0.49
C LYS A 182 -11.13 19.74 0.98
N MET A 183 -12.19 19.18 1.55
CA MET A 183 -12.22 18.75 2.95
C MET A 183 -11.30 17.55 3.19
N GLN A 184 -11.28 16.57 2.28
CA GLN A 184 -10.32 15.46 2.29
C GLN A 184 -8.89 15.96 2.13
N HIS A 185 -8.66 16.96 1.26
CA HIS A 185 -7.34 17.58 1.12
C HIS A 185 -6.92 18.29 2.43
N GLN A 186 -7.80 19.08 3.04
CA GLN A 186 -7.53 19.75 4.32
C GLN A 186 -7.30 18.79 5.49
N VAL A 187 -8.03 17.67 5.55
CA VAL A 187 -7.81 16.63 6.57
C VAL A 187 -6.48 15.91 6.32
N SER A 188 -6.18 15.53 5.08
CA SER A 188 -4.92 14.84 4.74
C SER A 188 -3.68 15.74 4.81
N SER A 189 -3.82 17.05 4.58
CA SER A 189 -2.73 18.04 4.64
C SER A 189 -2.71 18.87 5.94
N GLY A 190 -3.52 18.51 6.93
CA GLY A 190 -3.68 19.29 8.17
C GLY A 190 -3.68 18.45 9.44
N LEU A 191 -3.93 17.13 9.33
CA LEU A 191 -3.93 16.20 10.46
C LEU A 191 -2.75 15.21 10.45
N LEU A 192 -1.86 15.32 9.46
CA LEU A 192 -0.78 14.34 9.17
C LEU A 192 0.54 15.00 8.69
N LEU A 193 0.73 16.30 8.94
CA LEU A 193 2.03 16.96 8.70
C LEU A 193 2.91 16.87 9.94
N VAL A 194 4.22 16.73 9.76
CA VAL A 194 5.23 16.84 10.83
C VAL A 194 5.35 18.31 11.29
N GLU A 195 5.68 18.55 12.57
CA GLU A 195 5.93 19.91 13.07
C GLU A 195 7.04 20.61 12.24
N GLY A 196 6.68 21.71 11.57
CA GLY A 196 7.56 22.47 10.66
C GLY A 196 7.48 22.06 9.18
N GLU A 197 6.74 21.01 8.81
CA GLU A 197 6.61 20.57 7.42
C GLU A 197 5.85 21.59 6.54
N LYS A 198 4.85 22.28 7.09
CA LYS A 198 4.12 23.30 6.33
C LYS A 198 5.03 24.46 5.93
N GLU A 199 5.85 24.91 6.87
CA GLU A 199 6.84 25.97 6.70
C GLU A 199 7.96 25.54 5.73
N ALA A 200 8.32 24.25 5.74
CA ALA A 200 9.21 23.67 4.73
C ALA A 200 8.57 23.67 3.33
N LEU A 201 7.32 23.25 3.20
CA LEU A 201 6.55 23.21 1.94
C LEU A 201 6.30 24.61 1.33
N GLU A 202 6.15 25.64 2.17
CA GLU A 202 6.00 27.05 1.75
C GLU A 202 7.37 27.74 1.51
N GLY A 203 8.48 27.08 1.84
CA GLY A 203 9.85 27.59 1.70
C GLY A 203 10.51 27.31 0.34
N THR A 204 11.83 27.53 0.29
CA THR A 204 12.67 27.31 -0.92
C THR A 204 13.92 26.47 -0.64
N LYS A 205 13.94 25.75 0.49
CA LYS A 205 15.07 24.92 0.93
C LYS A 205 14.59 23.50 1.20
N THR A 206 15.49 22.55 1.04
CA THR A 206 15.29 21.19 1.54
C THR A 206 15.32 21.19 3.08
N VAL A 207 14.36 20.53 3.70
CA VAL A 207 14.27 20.35 5.16
C VAL A 207 14.24 18.86 5.48
N TYR A 208 14.90 18.48 6.56
CA TYR A 208 15.06 17.11 7.02
C TYR A 208 14.46 16.96 8.41
N PHE A 209 13.42 16.14 8.52
CA PHE A 209 12.80 15.80 9.80
C PHE A 209 13.37 14.46 10.27
N LYS A 210 14.20 14.47 11.32
CA LYS A 210 14.86 13.28 11.86
C LYS A 210 13.91 12.50 12.76
N LEU A 211 13.37 11.40 12.25
CA LEU A 211 12.36 10.57 12.90
C LEU A 211 13.01 9.34 13.55
N MET A 212 12.54 9.00 14.75
CA MET A 212 13.03 7.87 15.55
C MET A 212 11.87 6.94 15.93
N ALA A 213 12.17 5.66 16.19
CA ALA A 213 11.17 4.72 16.70
C ALA A 213 10.73 5.12 18.12
N GLU A 214 9.44 5.32 18.34
CA GLU A 214 8.85 5.55 19.66
C GLU A 214 8.09 4.34 20.20
N ARG A 215 8.17 4.14 21.52
CA ARG A 215 7.34 3.16 22.25
C ARG A 215 5.86 3.56 22.31
N ASN A 216 5.60 4.86 22.37
CA ASN A 216 4.26 5.39 22.62
C ASN A 216 3.43 5.39 21.34
N HIS A 217 2.22 4.84 21.39
CA HIS A 217 1.28 4.88 20.28
C HIS A 217 0.53 6.23 20.26
N LYS A 218 1.22 7.30 19.84
CA LYS A 218 0.62 8.60 19.51
C LYS A 218 -0.30 8.43 18.30
N GLU A 219 -1.60 8.29 18.53
CA GLU A 219 -2.60 8.21 17.46
C GLU A 219 -2.60 9.53 16.66
N GLY A 220 -2.48 9.43 15.33
CA GLY A 220 -2.38 10.60 14.45
C GLY A 220 -0.98 11.25 14.34
N SER A 221 0.06 10.76 15.01
CA SER A 221 1.43 11.29 14.84
C SER A 221 1.92 11.10 13.40
N ALA A 222 2.21 12.21 12.73
CA ALA A 222 2.80 12.24 11.40
C ALA A 222 4.20 11.61 11.42
N GLU A 223 5.00 11.92 12.45
CA GLU A 223 6.36 11.42 12.68
C GLU A 223 6.38 9.89 12.70
N GLN A 224 5.50 9.29 13.50
CA GLN A 224 5.39 7.83 13.60
C GLN A 224 4.74 7.22 12.35
N THR A 225 3.89 7.94 11.63
CA THR A 225 3.35 7.48 10.33
C THR A 225 4.45 7.42 9.26
N HIS A 226 5.24 8.47 9.11
CA HIS A 226 6.37 8.53 8.17
C HIS A 226 7.48 7.53 8.53
N PHE A 227 7.86 7.45 9.81
CA PHE A 227 8.85 6.48 10.28
C PHE A 227 8.41 5.04 10.00
N ARG A 228 7.20 4.65 10.43
CA ARG A 228 6.68 3.28 10.24
C ARG A 228 6.42 2.95 8.77
N LEU A 229 6.13 3.93 7.92
CA LEU A 229 6.00 3.71 6.47
C LEU A 229 7.35 3.30 5.86
N ALA A 230 8.43 4.02 6.16
CA ALA A 230 9.77 3.71 5.67
C ALA A 230 10.32 2.41 6.27
N GLU A 231 10.15 2.22 7.59
CA GLU A 231 10.54 1.01 8.32
C GLU A 231 9.81 -0.24 7.81
N SER A 232 8.48 -0.19 7.68
CA SER A 232 7.71 -1.34 7.17
C SER A 232 7.98 -1.61 5.69
N GLN A 233 8.24 -0.59 4.86
CA GLN A 233 8.65 -0.79 3.47
C GLN A 233 10.01 -1.50 3.39
N PHE A 234 10.96 -1.16 4.25
CA PHE A 234 12.25 -1.83 4.35
C PHE A 234 12.08 -3.28 4.79
N TYR A 235 11.50 -3.51 5.98
CA TYR A 235 11.38 -4.87 6.55
C TYR A 235 10.47 -5.82 5.74
N ARG A 236 9.46 -5.31 5.02
CA ARG A 236 8.57 -6.13 4.18
C ARG A 236 9.26 -6.75 2.97
N LEU A 237 10.32 -6.11 2.47
CA LEU A 237 10.98 -6.45 1.20
C LEU A 237 12.45 -6.82 1.37
N LEU A 238 13.04 -6.55 2.53
CA LEU A 238 14.28 -7.14 3.00
C LEU A 238 14.11 -8.68 3.05
N SER A 239 14.90 -9.42 2.29
CA SER A 239 14.73 -10.87 2.12
C SER A 239 16.06 -11.63 2.08
N GLY A 240 15.99 -12.96 2.15
CA GLY A 240 17.17 -13.83 2.17
C GLY A 240 17.96 -13.73 3.48
N THR A 241 19.28 -13.81 3.39
CA THR A 241 20.23 -13.77 4.53
C THR A 241 20.41 -12.39 5.15
N ASN A 242 19.80 -11.35 4.57
CA ASN A 242 19.95 -9.97 5.05
C ASN A 242 18.91 -9.57 6.11
N SER A 243 18.28 -10.54 6.80
CA SER A 243 17.31 -10.26 7.88
C SER A 243 17.94 -9.67 9.15
N HIS A 244 19.27 -9.58 9.22
CA HIS A 244 20.05 -9.09 10.35
C HIS A 244 20.22 -7.55 10.41
N TYR A 245 19.45 -6.77 9.65
CA TYR A 245 19.49 -5.30 9.71
C TYR A 245 18.36 -4.70 10.58
N THR A 246 18.60 -3.52 11.16
CA THR A 246 17.61 -2.76 11.92
C THR A 246 17.70 -1.25 11.66
N ILE A 247 16.55 -0.58 11.65
CA ILE A 247 16.46 0.86 11.38
C ILE A 247 16.93 1.66 12.61
N LYS A 248 17.96 2.48 12.43
CA LYS A 248 18.52 3.41 13.43
C LYS A 248 17.70 4.71 13.47
N ALA A 249 17.36 5.25 12.29
CA ALA A 249 16.62 6.49 12.11
C ALA A 249 16.00 6.57 10.70
N VAL A 250 15.02 7.46 10.52
CA VAL A 250 14.49 7.84 9.20
C VAL A 250 14.49 9.36 9.11
N GLU A 251 15.22 9.95 8.17
CA GLU A 251 15.11 11.37 7.87
C GLU A 251 14.04 11.54 6.78
N TYR A 252 12.90 12.12 7.12
CA TYR A 252 11.88 12.52 6.14
C TYR A 252 12.31 13.81 5.45
N VAL A 253 12.32 13.79 4.13
CA VAL A 253 12.89 14.84 3.26
C VAL A 253 11.77 15.62 2.60
N VAL A 254 11.67 16.91 2.90
CA VAL A 254 10.75 17.84 2.25
C VAL A 254 11.55 18.78 1.35
N ASN A 255 11.29 18.73 0.06
CA ASN A 255 11.87 19.62 -0.94
C ASN A 255 10.73 20.17 -1.84
N PRO A 256 10.32 21.44 -1.67
CA PRO A 256 9.17 22.00 -2.39
C PRO A 256 9.29 21.93 -3.91
N GLU A 257 10.49 22.15 -4.45
CA GLU A 257 10.72 22.12 -5.90
C GLU A 257 10.57 20.69 -6.43
N LEU A 258 11.24 19.71 -5.81
CA LEU A 258 11.16 18.31 -6.25
C LEU A 258 9.74 17.74 -6.06
N MET A 259 9.02 18.13 -5.00
CA MET A 259 7.62 17.73 -4.80
C MET A 259 6.69 18.33 -5.86
N ALA A 260 6.92 19.58 -6.29
CA ALA A 260 6.18 20.20 -7.38
C ALA A 260 6.50 19.55 -8.74
N GLN A 261 7.77 19.30 -9.05
CA GLN A 261 8.21 18.57 -10.25
C GLN A 261 7.61 17.15 -10.31
N PHE A 262 7.64 16.42 -9.19
CA PHE A 262 7.07 15.08 -9.08
C PHE A 262 5.54 15.07 -9.24
N LYS A 263 4.83 16.05 -8.65
CA LYS A 263 3.39 16.23 -8.85
C LYS A 263 3.07 16.46 -10.33
N GLN A 264 3.84 17.32 -11.01
CA GLN A 264 3.68 17.55 -12.46
C GLN A 264 3.90 16.26 -13.26
N GLY A 265 4.96 15.49 -12.97
CA GLY A 265 5.23 14.19 -13.60
C GLY A 265 4.09 13.18 -13.40
N LYS A 266 3.51 13.13 -12.19
CA LYS A 266 2.33 12.31 -11.88
C LYS A 266 1.11 12.72 -12.68
N GLU A 267 0.82 14.02 -12.74
CA GLU A 267 -0.31 14.53 -13.50
C GLU A 267 -0.17 14.29 -15.01
N ASP A 268 1.04 14.37 -15.55
CA ASP A 268 1.27 14.17 -16.98
C ASP A 268 1.25 12.69 -17.38
N LEU A 269 1.73 11.79 -16.52
CA LEU A 269 1.45 10.35 -16.64
C LEU A 269 -0.05 10.06 -16.56
N LYS A 270 -0.78 10.64 -15.62
CA LYS A 270 -2.23 10.49 -15.48
C LYS A 270 -2.98 10.94 -16.75
N LYS A 271 -2.58 12.07 -17.35
CA LYS A 271 -3.12 12.56 -18.63
C LYS A 271 -2.77 11.64 -19.82
N MET A 272 -1.57 11.05 -19.85
CA MET A 272 -1.09 10.22 -20.96
C MET A 272 -1.49 8.74 -20.89
N ARG A 273 -1.66 8.20 -19.68
CA ARG A 273 -1.79 6.76 -19.39
C ARG A 273 -3.05 6.37 -18.62
N GLY A 274 -3.76 7.32 -18.01
CA GLY A 274 -4.85 7.05 -17.07
C GLY A 274 -4.37 6.83 -15.63
N GLU A 275 -5.32 6.72 -14.70
CA GLU A 275 -5.07 6.72 -13.25
C GLU A 275 -4.11 5.60 -12.81
N GLU A 276 -4.37 4.36 -13.24
CA GLU A 276 -3.69 3.14 -12.77
C GLU A 276 -2.17 3.18 -13.01
N LEU A 277 -1.73 3.83 -14.08
CA LEU A 277 -0.32 3.98 -14.45
C LEU A 277 0.28 5.32 -13.97
N SER A 278 -0.43 6.06 -13.13
CA SER A 278 0.06 7.28 -12.46
C SER A 278 0.32 7.08 -10.96
N TYR A 279 0.07 5.89 -10.41
CA TYR A 279 0.42 5.58 -9.02
C TYR A 279 1.93 5.35 -8.88
N PRO A 280 2.59 5.95 -7.87
CA PRO A 280 3.99 5.65 -7.59
C PRO A 280 4.15 4.34 -6.82
N VAL A 281 5.30 3.70 -7.00
CA VAL A 281 5.83 2.67 -6.10
C VAL A 281 6.81 3.29 -5.11
N LEU A 282 7.04 2.62 -3.98
CA LEU A 282 8.09 2.98 -3.03
C LEU A 282 9.33 2.13 -3.31
N ALA A 283 10.40 2.73 -3.79
CA ALA A 283 11.60 2.02 -4.20
C ALA A 283 12.88 2.64 -3.63
N PHE A 284 13.80 1.77 -3.25
CA PHE A 284 15.11 2.11 -2.71
C PHE A 284 16.12 2.47 -3.80
N HIS A 285 17.12 3.26 -3.42
CA HIS A 285 18.28 3.59 -4.24
C HIS A 285 19.56 3.55 -3.39
N GLY A 286 20.51 2.70 -3.78
CA GLY A 286 21.85 2.62 -3.20
C GLY A 286 22.82 3.57 -3.89
N THR A 287 23.53 4.38 -3.11
CA THR A 287 24.56 5.32 -3.61
C THR A 287 25.61 5.59 -2.53
N LYS A 288 26.62 6.40 -2.83
CA LYS A 288 27.58 6.88 -1.85
C LYS A 288 26.97 7.92 -0.91
N VAL A 289 27.42 7.99 0.34
CA VAL A 289 27.06 9.05 1.32
C VAL A 289 27.16 10.46 0.69
N GLU A 290 28.28 10.74 0.00
CA GLU A 290 28.58 12.04 -0.62
C GLU A 290 27.54 12.53 -1.64
N ASN A 291 26.62 11.67 -2.08
CA ASN A 291 25.56 11.98 -3.04
C ASN A 291 24.17 12.14 -2.40
N ILE A 292 23.93 11.60 -1.20
CA ILE A 292 22.59 11.52 -0.60
C ILE A 292 21.99 12.92 -0.44
N THR A 293 22.70 13.84 0.23
CA THR A 293 22.27 15.23 0.41
C THR A 293 22.02 15.92 -0.94
N LYS A 294 22.96 15.80 -1.89
CA LYS A 294 22.88 16.42 -3.22
C LYS A 294 21.68 15.95 -4.05
N ILE A 295 21.25 14.70 -3.87
CA ILE A 295 20.07 14.12 -4.52
C ILE A 295 18.78 14.64 -3.86
N CYS A 296 18.75 14.72 -2.53
CA CYS A 296 17.64 15.33 -1.78
C CYS A 296 17.48 16.83 -2.06
N GLU A 297 18.58 17.54 -2.31
CA GLU A 297 18.61 18.97 -2.62
C GLU A 297 18.29 19.27 -4.09
N THR A 298 18.97 18.59 -5.03
CA THR A 298 18.96 18.94 -6.47
C THR A 298 18.33 17.89 -7.38
N GLY A 299 17.70 16.86 -6.80
CA GLY A 299 17.02 15.79 -7.51
C GLY A 299 17.96 14.74 -8.12
N PHE A 300 17.35 13.69 -8.66
CA PHE A 300 18.04 12.68 -9.47
C PHE A 300 18.22 13.18 -10.90
N LYS A 301 19.46 13.19 -11.39
CA LYS A 301 19.78 13.66 -12.74
C LYS A 301 19.74 12.51 -13.74
N VAL A 302 18.98 12.66 -14.83
CA VAL A 302 18.80 11.60 -15.83
C VAL A 302 19.70 11.79 -17.06
N PRO A 303 20.19 10.70 -17.69
CA PRO A 303 21.13 10.80 -18.82
C PRO A 303 20.52 11.46 -20.07
N GLY A 304 20.84 12.73 -20.26
CA GLY A 304 20.29 13.59 -21.32
C GLY A 304 20.19 15.05 -20.89
N GLU A 305 20.16 15.30 -19.58
CA GLU A 305 20.17 16.64 -18.99
C GLU A 305 21.49 17.40 -19.26
N LYS A 306 21.40 18.72 -19.41
CA LYS A 306 22.55 19.58 -19.72
C LYS A 306 23.60 19.53 -18.62
N GLY A 307 24.85 19.23 -19.01
CA GLY A 307 25.99 19.18 -18.10
C GLY A 307 26.14 17.88 -17.31
N PHE A 308 25.16 16.96 -17.35
CA PHE A 308 25.26 15.68 -16.63
C PHE A 308 25.97 14.61 -17.47
N LYS A 309 27.08 14.08 -16.94
CA LYS A 309 27.67 12.81 -17.39
C LYS A 309 27.26 11.73 -16.41
N HIS A 310 26.60 10.67 -16.90
CA HIS A 310 26.22 9.53 -16.07
C HIS A 310 27.48 8.86 -15.51
N ALA A 311 27.48 8.57 -14.20
CA ALA A 311 28.67 8.14 -13.46
C ALA A 311 28.79 6.61 -13.30
N THR A 312 27.72 5.87 -13.60
CA THR A 312 27.69 4.40 -13.61
C THR A 312 28.34 3.85 -14.89
N ASP A 313 28.33 2.52 -15.05
CA ASP A 313 28.52 1.89 -16.34
C ASP A 313 27.37 2.24 -17.33
N THR A 314 27.29 1.56 -18.46
CA THR A 314 26.22 1.80 -19.44
C THR A 314 24.82 1.49 -18.90
N GLY A 315 24.68 0.70 -17.83
CA GLY A 315 23.41 0.27 -17.27
C GLY A 315 22.85 -0.95 -18.02
N TRP A 316 22.79 -2.09 -17.33
CA TRP A 316 22.38 -3.39 -17.90
C TRP A 316 21.01 -3.36 -18.58
N TYR A 317 20.06 -2.61 -18.04
CA TYR A 317 18.68 -2.49 -18.51
C TYR A 317 18.33 -1.11 -19.08
N GLY A 318 19.35 -0.32 -19.43
CA GLY A 318 19.21 0.97 -20.10
C GLY A 318 19.87 2.12 -19.34
N LYS A 319 20.02 3.26 -20.02
CA LYS A 319 20.77 4.43 -19.53
C LYS A 319 19.87 5.38 -18.73
N GLY A 320 19.41 4.92 -17.57
CA GLY A 320 18.59 5.71 -16.63
C GLY A 320 19.12 5.62 -15.19
N VAL A 321 18.30 6.05 -14.24
CA VAL A 321 18.55 5.90 -12.79
C VAL A 321 17.89 4.61 -12.30
N TYR A 322 18.62 3.83 -11.50
CA TYR A 322 18.20 2.49 -11.05
C TYR A 322 17.61 2.53 -9.65
N PHE A 323 16.53 1.79 -9.45
CA PHE A 323 15.84 1.59 -8.18
C PHE A 323 15.52 0.11 -7.99
N SER A 324 15.29 -0.31 -6.75
CA SER A 324 14.69 -1.61 -6.44
C SER A 324 13.65 -1.45 -5.33
N GLU A 325 12.54 -2.17 -5.42
CA GLU A 325 11.63 -2.31 -4.26
C GLU A 325 12.28 -3.12 -3.12
N PHE A 326 13.36 -3.86 -3.41
CA PHE A 326 14.06 -4.76 -2.49
C PHE A 326 15.35 -4.10 -1.94
N PRO A 327 15.50 -3.89 -0.61
CA PRO A 327 16.66 -3.21 -0.03
C PRO A 327 18.00 -3.90 -0.31
N ASP A 328 18.02 -5.24 -0.27
CA ASP A 328 19.20 -6.09 -0.50
C ASP A 328 19.82 -5.86 -1.88
N TYR A 329 18.99 -5.65 -2.90
CA TYR A 329 19.44 -5.31 -4.26
C TYR A 329 20.10 -3.93 -4.34
N CYS A 330 19.75 -3.01 -3.44
CA CYS A 330 20.38 -1.69 -3.38
C CYS A 330 21.63 -1.66 -2.49
N MET A 331 21.69 -2.48 -1.43
CA MET A 331 22.79 -2.51 -0.46
C MET A 331 24.16 -2.76 -1.13
N GLY A 332 24.24 -3.64 -2.13
CA GLY A 332 25.50 -3.93 -2.84
C GLY A 332 26.09 -2.76 -3.65
N TYR A 333 25.32 -1.69 -3.88
CA TYR A 333 25.78 -0.48 -4.57
C TYR A 333 26.25 0.63 -3.61
N ILE A 334 26.07 0.42 -2.31
CA ILE A 334 26.47 1.35 -1.26
C ILE A 334 27.93 1.11 -0.91
N LYS A 335 28.75 2.16 -0.90
CA LYS A 335 30.14 2.11 -0.44
C LYS A 335 30.27 2.90 0.86
N GLY A 336 30.44 2.19 1.97
CA GLY A 336 30.70 2.78 3.29
C GLY A 336 29.54 3.64 3.81
N ALA A 337 28.29 3.23 3.61
CA ALA A 337 27.14 3.88 4.24
C ALA A 337 26.21 2.87 4.92
N ASP A 338 25.64 3.31 6.02
CA ASP A 338 24.51 2.74 6.76
C ASP A 338 23.17 3.30 6.24
N LYS A 339 23.11 3.81 5.00
CA LYS A 339 22.02 4.69 4.52
C LYS A 339 21.53 4.34 3.11
N LEU A 340 20.22 4.16 2.99
CA LEU A 340 19.49 4.03 1.71
C LEU A 340 18.62 5.25 1.46
N LEU A 341 18.48 5.68 0.21
CA LEU A 341 17.38 6.57 -0.20
C LEU A 341 16.13 5.72 -0.45
N LEU A 342 15.00 6.09 0.15
CA LEU A 342 13.68 5.55 -0.19
C LEU A 342 12.86 6.62 -0.91
N CYS A 343 12.49 6.32 -2.15
CA CYS A 343 11.89 7.27 -3.08
C CYS A 343 10.46 6.85 -3.44
N GLN A 344 9.58 7.83 -3.67
CA GLN A 344 8.42 7.60 -4.53
C GLN A 344 8.89 7.65 -5.98
N VAL A 345 8.53 6.62 -6.75
CA VAL A 345 8.95 6.45 -8.15
C VAL A 345 7.73 6.20 -9.01
N LEU A 346 7.60 6.90 -10.13
CA LEU A 346 6.50 6.76 -11.09
C LEU A 346 6.91 5.84 -12.25
N PRO A 347 6.55 4.54 -12.23
CA PRO A 347 6.97 3.58 -13.25
C PRO A 347 6.26 3.79 -14.60
N GLY A 348 5.03 4.33 -14.59
CA GLY A 348 4.21 4.42 -15.79
C GLY A 348 4.02 3.06 -16.47
N LYS A 349 4.00 3.06 -17.80
CA LYS A 349 4.03 1.84 -18.61
C LYS A 349 5.45 1.28 -18.69
N VAL A 350 5.72 0.24 -17.90
CA VAL A 350 7.05 -0.41 -17.82
C VAL A 350 7.36 -1.27 -19.04
N PHE A 351 8.56 -1.13 -19.61
CA PHE A 351 9.14 -2.07 -20.56
C PHE A 351 9.94 -3.17 -19.82
N HIS A 352 9.45 -4.39 -19.86
CA HIS A 352 10.11 -5.53 -19.20
C HIS A 352 11.20 -6.15 -20.09
N CYS A 353 12.46 -5.94 -19.70
CA CYS A 353 13.63 -6.43 -20.42
C CYS A 353 13.68 -7.97 -20.40
N LYS A 354 14.01 -8.57 -21.54
CA LYS A 354 14.20 -10.04 -21.67
C LYS A 354 15.66 -10.48 -21.72
N LYS A 355 16.58 -9.53 -21.90
CA LYS A 355 18.04 -9.68 -21.97
C LYS A 355 18.67 -8.38 -21.50
N LEU A 356 20.00 -8.36 -21.31
CA LEU A 356 20.77 -7.14 -21.16
C LEU A 356 20.64 -6.28 -22.43
N ILE A 357 20.53 -4.95 -22.26
CA ILE A 357 20.43 -3.95 -23.34
C ILE A 357 21.41 -2.78 -23.18
N HIS A 358 22.34 -2.85 -22.22
CA HIS A 358 23.60 -2.07 -22.13
C HIS A 358 23.49 -0.59 -22.57
N GLY A 359 22.77 0.21 -21.80
CA GLY A 359 22.66 1.65 -22.06
C GLY A 359 21.75 2.06 -23.22
N ALA A 360 20.89 1.15 -23.69
CA ALA A 360 19.77 1.52 -24.55
C ALA A 360 18.94 2.68 -23.96
N PRO A 361 18.41 3.58 -24.82
CA PRO A 361 17.46 4.61 -24.41
C PRO A 361 16.10 4.00 -24.04
N LEU A 362 15.21 4.84 -23.51
CA LEU A 362 13.83 4.47 -23.18
C LEU A 362 13.10 3.85 -24.40
N SER A 363 12.51 2.68 -24.19
CA SER A 363 11.78 1.91 -25.20
C SER A 363 10.53 2.66 -25.67
N LYS A 364 10.34 2.74 -26.99
CA LYS A 364 9.36 3.64 -27.62
C LYS A 364 7.94 3.40 -27.11
N GLY A 365 7.35 4.43 -26.47
CA GLY A 365 5.98 4.37 -25.96
C GLY A 365 5.83 3.57 -24.66
N CYS A 366 6.92 3.41 -23.91
CA CYS A 366 6.97 3.03 -22.49
C CYS A 366 7.58 4.21 -21.70
N ASP A 367 7.51 4.16 -20.36
CA ASP A 367 7.90 5.27 -19.46
C ASP A 367 9.07 4.93 -18.52
N SER A 368 9.30 3.64 -18.29
CA SER A 368 10.42 3.07 -17.52
C SER A 368 10.80 1.69 -18.09
N HIS A 369 11.93 1.12 -17.65
CA HIS A 369 12.28 -0.28 -17.89
C HIS A 369 12.32 -1.09 -16.59
N THR A 370 12.19 -2.42 -16.66
CA THR A 370 12.47 -3.32 -15.53
C THR A 370 13.26 -4.56 -15.97
N SER A 371 14.04 -5.15 -15.06
CA SER A 371 14.88 -6.33 -15.28
C SER A 371 14.08 -7.60 -15.65
N PRO A 372 14.75 -8.68 -16.11
CA PRO A 372 14.12 -9.98 -16.38
C PRO A 372 13.53 -10.66 -15.13
N ASP A 373 14.06 -10.41 -13.93
CA ASP A 373 13.52 -10.87 -12.65
C ASP A 373 12.54 -9.87 -12.00
N LYS A 374 12.38 -8.69 -12.61
CA LYS A 374 11.58 -7.53 -12.17
C LYS A 374 12.03 -6.86 -10.87
N LYS A 375 13.25 -7.12 -10.39
CA LYS A 375 13.74 -6.52 -9.15
C LYS A 375 14.42 -5.16 -9.35
N GLU A 376 14.88 -4.83 -10.55
CA GLU A 376 15.38 -3.49 -10.88
C GLU A 376 14.36 -2.72 -11.71
N LEU A 377 14.22 -1.43 -11.42
CA LEU A 377 13.37 -0.47 -12.11
C LEU A 377 14.26 0.70 -12.58
N VAL A 378 14.25 0.99 -13.89
CA VAL A 378 15.10 2.02 -14.51
C VAL A 378 14.25 3.17 -15.00
N ILE A 379 14.52 4.36 -14.50
CA ILE A 379 13.76 5.59 -14.72
C ILE A 379 14.55 6.57 -15.59
N PHE A 380 13.85 7.19 -16.55
CA PHE A 380 14.43 8.03 -17.61
C PHE A 380 13.94 9.49 -17.57
N ASN A 381 13.11 9.84 -16.58
CA ASN A 381 12.64 11.21 -16.34
C ASN A 381 12.88 11.56 -14.86
N SER A 382 13.58 12.66 -14.60
CA SER A 382 13.86 13.16 -13.24
C SER A 382 12.57 13.48 -12.48
N TYR A 383 11.55 14.01 -13.16
CA TYR A 383 10.23 14.30 -12.59
C TYR A 383 9.41 13.03 -12.25
N HIS A 384 9.91 11.83 -12.55
CA HIS A 384 9.29 10.56 -12.11
C HIS A 384 9.86 10.05 -10.78
N ILE A 385 10.71 10.83 -10.10
CA ILE A 385 11.42 10.41 -8.88
C ILE A 385 11.32 11.51 -7.82
N LEU A 386 10.89 11.14 -6.61
CA LEU A 386 10.94 11.99 -5.42
C LEU A 386 11.69 11.25 -4.30
N PRO A 387 12.89 11.69 -3.90
CA PRO A 387 13.52 11.20 -2.68
C PRO A 387 12.68 11.64 -1.47
N CYS A 388 12.05 10.69 -0.78
CA CYS A 388 11.16 10.98 0.35
C CYS A 388 11.84 10.75 1.70
N TYR A 389 12.75 9.76 1.79
CA TYR A 389 13.41 9.43 3.04
C TYR A 389 14.88 9.07 2.84
N VAL A 390 15.73 9.43 3.79
CA VAL A 390 16.98 8.72 4.06
C VAL A 390 16.71 7.70 5.17
N VAL A 391 16.88 6.42 4.87
CA VAL A 391 16.66 5.30 5.78
C VAL A 391 18.02 4.86 6.33
N HIS A 392 18.25 5.11 7.62
CA HIS A 392 19.49 4.77 8.31
C HIS A 392 19.31 3.39 8.94
N TYR A 393 20.09 2.41 8.51
CA TYR A 393 19.98 1.02 8.92
C TYR A 393 21.35 0.49 9.34
N LYS A 394 21.41 -0.23 10.47
CA LYS A 394 22.63 -0.87 10.97
C LYS A 394 22.43 -2.37 11.15
N ILE A 395 23.52 -3.10 11.38
CA ILE A 395 23.50 -4.50 11.78
C ILE A 395 22.84 -4.64 13.18
N HIS A 396 22.06 -5.70 13.36
CA HIS A 396 21.22 -5.94 14.54
C HIS A 396 22.01 -6.58 15.68
N THR A 397 22.69 -5.74 16.45
CA THR A 397 23.44 -6.13 17.65
C THR A 397 22.57 -6.11 18.92
N GLY A 398 21.97 -7.26 19.25
CA GLY A 398 21.19 -7.46 20.48
C GLY A 398 19.75 -6.92 20.44
N GLU A 399 19.07 -6.92 21.59
CA GLU A 399 17.65 -6.53 21.68
C GLU A 399 17.36 -5.11 21.16
N PHE A 400 16.22 -4.94 20.50
CA PHE A 400 15.77 -3.64 19.98
C PHE A 400 15.52 -2.63 21.11
N LYS A 401 16.07 -1.42 20.97
CA LYS A 401 15.95 -0.32 21.93
C LYS A 401 15.37 0.91 21.22
N TYR A 402 14.35 1.52 21.82
CA TYR A 402 13.78 2.79 21.37
C TYR A 402 14.78 3.93 21.57
N GLY A 403 14.77 4.91 20.68
CA GLY A 403 15.55 6.14 20.85
C GLY A 403 14.97 7.00 21.97
N THR A 404 15.84 7.56 22.82
CA THR A 404 15.43 8.51 23.86
C THR A 404 15.19 9.89 23.26
N SER A 405 13.93 10.27 23.10
CA SER A 405 13.53 11.65 22.82
C SER A 405 13.89 12.55 24.00
N LYS A 406 14.90 13.42 23.85
CA LYS A 406 15.11 14.56 24.77
C LYS A 406 13.92 15.51 24.63
N GLU A 407 12.92 15.38 25.51
CA GLU A 407 11.79 16.30 25.56
C GLU A 407 12.29 17.71 25.91
N LYS A 408 12.06 18.68 25.02
CA LYS A 408 12.31 20.11 25.33
C LYS A 408 11.21 20.65 26.23
N GLY A 409 11.23 20.25 27.50
CA GLY A 409 10.40 20.85 28.55
C GLY A 409 10.62 22.37 28.62
N LYS A 410 9.53 23.13 28.79
CA LYS A 410 9.54 24.60 28.77
C LYS A 410 8.74 25.12 29.98
N ASN A 411 9.18 26.26 30.52
CA ASN A 411 8.87 26.83 31.85
C ASN A 411 9.67 26.15 32.98
N SER A 412 10.19 26.85 34.00
CA SER A 412 10.19 28.29 34.35
C SER A 412 11.65 28.85 34.28
N LYS A 413 11.94 30.16 34.10
CA LYS A 413 11.75 31.30 35.04
C LYS A 413 12.32 30.99 36.44
N ASP A 414 13.24 31.77 37.04
CA ASP A 414 13.78 33.12 36.72
C ASP A 414 15.31 33.22 37.00
N ASP A 415 15.94 34.31 36.50
CA ASP A 415 17.20 35.02 36.90
C ASP A 415 18.49 34.28 37.36
N ASP A 416 19.61 34.45 36.64
CA ASP A 416 20.79 35.26 37.05
C ASP A 416 21.76 35.51 35.84
N ASP A 417 22.67 36.49 35.93
CA ASP A 417 23.67 36.83 34.90
C ASP A 417 25.06 36.19 35.21
N GLY A 418 25.81 35.73 34.19
CA GLY A 418 27.20 35.27 34.39
C GLY A 418 27.90 34.64 33.16
N ASP A 419 29.10 35.16 32.86
CA ASP A 419 29.97 34.92 31.70
C ASP A 419 30.37 33.46 31.35
N ASP A 420 30.66 33.26 30.05
CA ASP A 420 31.65 32.38 29.40
C ASP A 420 32.21 31.13 30.15
N ASP A 421 31.94 29.94 29.59
CA ASP A 421 32.98 28.89 29.40
C ASP A 421 32.65 28.03 28.15
N ASP A 422 33.69 27.56 27.45
CA ASP A 422 33.56 26.80 26.19
C ASP A 422 33.31 25.30 26.47
N GLY A 423 32.05 24.87 26.37
CA GLY A 423 31.65 23.48 26.55
C GLY A 423 31.58 22.67 25.26
N ASP A 424 32.68 22.02 24.87
CA ASP A 424 32.69 20.95 23.85
C ASP A 424 31.90 19.73 24.36
N ASP A 425 30.61 19.66 24.05
CA ASP A 425 29.74 18.50 24.30
C ASP A 425 29.98 17.44 23.20
N ASP A 426 30.97 16.56 23.40
CA ASP A 426 31.39 15.50 22.46
C ASP A 426 30.19 14.69 21.89
N GLU A 427 29.98 14.73 20.56
CA GLU A 427 29.17 13.72 19.89
C GLU A 427 29.97 12.41 19.84
N ASP A 428 29.51 11.37 20.56
CA ASP A 428 30.03 10.00 20.54
C ASP A 428 29.86 9.35 19.14
N ASP A 429 30.66 9.80 18.18
CA ASP A 429 30.62 9.36 16.79
C ASP A 429 31.32 7.99 16.69
N GLU A 430 30.49 6.93 16.69
CA GLU A 430 30.91 5.52 16.64
C GLU A 430 31.69 5.23 15.33
N LEU A 431 33.01 5.42 15.42
CA LEU A 431 33.98 5.37 14.33
C LEU A 431 33.81 4.13 13.44
N SER A 432 33.95 4.27 12.11
CA SER A 432 33.87 3.10 11.23
C SER A 432 35.06 2.16 11.45
N VAL A 433 34.93 0.90 11.03
CA VAL A 433 36.03 -0.09 11.07
C VAL A 433 37.30 0.43 10.37
N GLN A 434 37.14 1.22 9.30
CA GLN A 434 38.27 1.85 8.61
C GLN A 434 38.90 2.98 9.44
N ASP A 435 38.11 3.84 10.08
CA ASP A 435 38.63 4.89 10.96
C ASP A 435 39.34 4.29 12.20
N LYS A 436 38.80 3.18 12.74
CA LYS A 436 39.43 2.39 13.79
C LYS A 436 40.76 1.79 13.29
N CYS A 437 40.78 1.18 12.11
CA CYS A 437 41.99 0.66 11.44
C CYS A 437 43.07 1.74 11.26
N ASP A 438 42.70 2.91 10.73
CA ASP A 438 43.65 3.98 10.40
C ASP A 438 44.22 4.61 11.67
N LYS A 439 43.37 4.89 12.68
CA LYS A 439 43.79 5.38 14.00
C LYS A 439 44.69 4.36 14.73
N ALA A 440 44.39 3.06 14.67
CA ALA A 440 45.23 2.02 15.26
C ALA A 440 46.58 1.86 14.53
N THR A 441 46.58 2.00 13.20
CA THR A 441 47.79 1.95 12.39
C THR A 441 48.71 3.14 12.69
N ALA A 442 48.15 4.35 12.86
CA ALA A 442 48.86 5.56 13.26
C ALA A 442 49.32 5.56 14.73
N ALA A 443 48.68 4.79 15.62
CA ALA A 443 48.93 4.84 17.06
C ALA A 443 50.39 4.57 17.47
N ALA A 444 50.87 5.26 18.52
CA ALA A 444 52.19 5.04 19.09
C ALA A 444 52.37 3.62 19.66
N LYS A 445 53.63 3.13 19.69
CA LYS A 445 53.96 1.74 20.06
C LYS A 445 53.54 1.42 21.50
N THR A 446 52.74 0.38 21.71
CA THR A 446 52.31 -0.10 23.05
C THR A 446 52.79 -1.53 23.34
N LYS A 447 52.35 -2.09 24.48
CA LYS A 447 52.53 -3.51 24.86
C LYS A 447 51.18 -4.18 25.19
N VAL A 448 50.08 -3.69 24.62
CA VAL A 448 48.73 -4.14 24.97
C VAL A 448 48.52 -5.63 24.69
N PHE A 449 49.20 -6.17 23.67
CA PHE A 449 49.11 -7.58 23.29
C PHE A 449 50.20 -8.48 23.91
N LYS A 450 50.91 -8.05 24.97
CA LYS A 450 52.06 -8.78 25.56
C LYS A 450 51.82 -10.27 25.85
N THR A 451 50.58 -10.65 26.19
CA THR A 451 50.17 -12.03 26.51
C THR A 451 49.51 -12.77 25.34
N GLN A 452 49.32 -12.10 24.20
CA GLN A 452 48.53 -12.59 23.08
C GLN A 452 49.39 -13.17 21.96
N ARG A 453 48.90 -14.27 21.41
CA ARG A 453 49.50 -15.05 20.33
C ARG A 453 48.41 -15.35 19.31
N MET A 454 48.28 -14.44 18.35
CA MET A 454 47.11 -14.31 17.48
C MET A 454 47.24 -15.10 16.17
N LEU A 455 46.17 -15.78 15.76
CA LEU A 455 46.08 -16.47 14.47
C LEU A 455 44.99 -15.83 13.60
N PHE A 456 45.38 -15.28 12.44
CA PHE A 456 44.45 -14.63 11.49
C PHE A 456 43.79 -15.63 10.53
N THR A 457 42.52 -15.45 10.22
CA THR A 457 41.82 -16.16 9.14
C THR A 457 40.78 -15.28 8.43
N GLY A 458 40.70 -15.36 7.11
CA GLY A 458 39.83 -14.51 6.29
C GLY A 458 40.49 -13.25 5.73
N SER A 459 39.66 -12.25 5.47
CA SER A 459 39.96 -10.98 4.77
C SER A 459 39.59 -9.78 5.65
N PHE A 460 40.45 -8.79 5.72
CA PHE A 460 40.38 -7.67 6.67
C PHE A 460 40.62 -6.31 5.98
N CYS A 461 40.47 -5.19 6.68
CA CYS A 461 40.89 -3.87 6.19
C CYS A 461 42.39 -3.83 5.84
N LEU A 462 43.23 -4.55 6.59
CA LEU A 462 44.67 -4.65 6.39
C LEU A 462 45.07 -6.02 5.80
N THR A 463 46.18 -6.09 5.06
CA THR A 463 46.72 -7.39 4.62
C THR A 463 47.21 -8.21 5.82
N GLN A 464 47.29 -9.54 5.69
CA GLN A 464 47.81 -10.41 6.77
C GLN A 464 49.27 -10.06 7.19
N LYS A 465 50.04 -9.40 6.31
CA LYS A 465 51.36 -8.85 6.67
C LYS A 465 51.23 -7.61 7.56
N GLU A 466 50.39 -6.64 7.19
CA GLU A 466 50.19 -5.43 7.98
C GLU A 466 49.53 -5.74 9.33
N MET A 467 48.57 -6.66 9.38
CA MET A 467 48.02 -7.20 10.64
C MET A 467 49.09 -7.86 11.51
N THR A 468 50.03 -8.59 10.90
CA THR A 468 51.18 -9.18 11.60
C THR A 468 52.10 -8.10 12.17
N ASP A 469 52.49 -7.12 11.35
CA ASP A 469 53.37 -6.02 11.74
C ASP A 469 52.72 -5.16 12.82
N LEU A 470 51.39 -4.95 12.78
CA LEU A 470 50.61 -4.23 13.77
C LEU A 470 50.56 -4.95 15.12
N VAL A 471 50.27 -6.25 15.14
CA VAL A 471 50.28 -7.05 16.39
C VAL A 471 51.68 -7.07 17.02
N VAL A 472 52.73 -7.24 16.22
CA VAL A 472 54.13 -7.22 16.70
C VAL A 472 54.55 -5.82 17.17
N LYS A 473 54.14 -4.74 16.48
CA LYS A 473 54.31 -3.34 16.90
C LYS A 473 53.71 -3.14 18.29
N HIS A 474 52.49 -3.61 18.54
CA HIS A 474 51.79 -3.43 19.82
C HIS A 474 52.06 -4.54 20.86
N GLY A 475 53.11 -5.35 20.63
CA GLY A 475 53.74 -6.22 21.62
C GLY A 475 53.26 -7.66 21.68
N GLY A 476 52.42 -8.09 20.75
CA GLY A 476 51.94 -9.47 20.62
C GLY A 476 52.84 -10.36 19.76
N ALA A 477 52.50 -11.64 19.74
CA ALA A 477 53.16 -12.65 18.90
C ALA A 477 52.17 -13.21 17.87
N ILE A 478 52.69 -13.77 16.78
CA ILE A 478 51.87 -14.50 15.81
C ILE A 478 51.80 -15.98 16.19
N GLY A 479 50.60 -16.53 16.17
CA GLY A 479 50.31 -17.93 16.46
C GLY A 479 50.50 -18.83 15.27
N THR A 480 50.80 -20.10 15.55
CA THR A 480 50.72 -21.19 14.57
C THR A 480 49.47 -22.03 14.85
N PRO A 481 48.95 -22.81 13.90
CA PRO A 481 47.83 -23.73 14.15
C PRO A 481 48.12 -24.82 15.21
N GLY A 482 49.35 -24.93 15.73
CA GLY A 482 49.69 -25.72 16.90
C GLY A 482 49.60 -24.95 18.23
N ASN A 483 49.93 -23.65 18.22
CA ASN A 483 50.12 -22.83 19.41
C ASN A 483 49.70 -21.36 19.14
N PHE A 484 48.50 -21.02 19.60
CA PHE A 484 47.86 -19.70 19.59
C PHE A 484 46.87 -19.64 20.77
N ASN A 485 46.50 -18.44 21.24
CA ASN A 485 45.52 -18.25 22.32
C ASN A 485 44.43 -17.20 22.03
N LEU A 486 44.42 -16.66 20.80
CA LEU A 486 43.34 -15.83 20.27
C LEU A 486 43.26 -16.05 18.76
N CYS A 487 42.05 -16.23 18.22
CA CYS A 487 41.82 -16.27 16.78
C CYS A 487 41.20 -14.96 16.32
N VAL A 488 41.74 -14.34 15.28
CA VAL A 488 41.16 -13.15 14.65
C VAL A 488 40.56 -13.61 13.32
N ALA A 489 39.25 -13.48 13.16
CA ALA A 489 38.51 -13.98 12.01
C ALA A 489 37.63 -12.89 11.38
N SER A 490 37.56 -12.88 10.05
CA SER A 490 36.57 -12.08 9.33
C SER A 490 35.23 -12.79 9.24
N LEU A 491 34.12 -12.06 9.08
CA LEU A 491 32.76 -12.61 8.96
C LEU A 491 32.65 -13.79 7.99
N GLY A 492 33.15 -13.64 6.75
CA GLY A 492 33.12 -14.73 5.76
C GLY A 492 33.92 -16.01 6.13
N SER A 493 34.72 -15.98 7.20
CA SER A 493 35.37 -17.18 7.77
C SER A 493 34.52 -17.91 8.82
N VAL A 494 33.40 -17.30 9.23
CA VAL A 494 32.37 -17.84 10.11
C VAL A 494 31.24 -18.42 9.25
N ASP A 495 30.82 -17.72 8.20
CA ASP A 495 29.87 -18.21 7.19
C ASP A 495 30.37 -19.47 6.48
N VAL A 496 31.68 -19.54 6.22
CA VAL A 496 32.37 -20.69 5.65
C VAL A 496 33.54 -21.07 6.57
N PRO A 497 33.31 -21.90 7.62
CA PRO A 497 34.29 -22.22 8.65
C PRO A 497 35.62 -22.73 8.13
N THR A 498 36.64 -21.86 8.17
CA THR A 498 37.99 -22.20 7.76
C THR A 498 38.63 -23.23 8.71
N ALA A 499 39.59 -24.03 8.23
CA ALA A 499 40.32 -24.99 9.08
C ALA A 499 41.12 -24.34 10.24
N LYS A 500 41.34 -23.01 10.20
CA LYS A 500 41.87 -22.24 11.32
C LYS A 500 40.78 -21.92 12.36
N PHE A 501 39.62 -21.45 11.89
CA PHE A 501 38.44 -21.14 12.70
C PHE A 501 37.94 -22.37 13.46
N MET A 502 37.70 -23.49 12.74
CA MET A 502 37.26 -24.76 13.34
C MET A 502 38.21 -25.27 14.45
N LYS A 503 39.49 -24.91 14.38
CA LYS A 503 40.53 -25.30 15.35
C LYS A 503 40.65 -24.33 16.54
N ALA A 504 40.07 -23.15 16.45
CA ALA A 504 39.85 -22.27 17.60
C ALA A 504 38.66 -22.81 18.42
N GLU A 505 37.53 -23.06 17.73
CA GLU A 505 36.32 -23.68 18.28
C GLU A 505 36.61 -25.03 18.99
N GLU A 506 37.27 -25.98 18.30
CA GLU A 506 37.69 -27.29 18.86
C GLU A 506 38.42 -27.17 20.21
N LYS A 507 39.12 -26.05 20.42
CA LYS A 507 39.98 -25.80 21.57
C LYS A 507 39.41 -24.81 22.60
N ASN A 508 38.20 -24.28 22.37
CA ASN A 508 37.64 -23.14 23.11
C ASN A 508 38.62 -21.95 23.20
N ILE A 509 39.33 -21.67 22.11
CA ILE A 509 40.17 -20.48 21.99
C ILE A 509 39.29 -19.33 21.47
N PRO A 510 39.20 -18.18 22.15
CA PRO A 510 38.30 -17.10 21.74
C PRO A 510 38.55 -16.65 20.30
N VAL A 511 37.45 -16.38 19.59
CA VAL A 511 37.45 -15.87 18.21
C VAL A 511 36.90 -14.45 18.22
N VAL A 512 37.64 -13.51 17.61
CA VAL A 512 37.31 -12.08 17.59
C VAL A 512 37.41 -11.47 16.18
N SER A 513 36.71 -10.37 15.96
CA SER A 513 36.82 -9.53 14.76
C SER A 513 38.13 -8.71 14.74
N GLU A 514 38.37 -7.98 13.65
CA GLU A 514 39.52 -7.05 13.58
C GLU A 514 39.37 -5.82 14.49
N GLU A 515 38.14 -5.42 14.82
CA GLU A 515 37.88 -4.27 15.70
C GLU A 515 38.43 -4.46 17.12
N PHE A 516 38.46 -5.71 17.61
CA PHE A 516 39.13 -6.07 18.86
C PHE A 516 40.58 -5.58 18.89
N LEU A 517 41.30 -5.69 17.76
CA LEU A 517 42.68 -5.25 17.65
C LEU A 517 42.76 -3.73 17.66
N TYR A 518 41.94 -3.09 16.82
CA TYR A 518 41.97 -1.64 16.64
C TYR A 518 41.59 -0.91 17.92
N GLU A 519 40.53 -1.31 18.60
CA GLU A 519 40.12 -0.71 19.87
C GLU A 519 41.04 -1.07 21.04
N SER A 520 41.66 -2.26 21.05
CA SER A 520 42.70 -2.55 22.04
C SER A 520 43.92 -1.64 21.88
N ILE A 521 44.27 -1.28 20.64
CA ILE A 521 45.36 -0.35 20.34
C ILE A 521 44.99 1.09 20.72
N ILE A 522 43.84 1.58 20.24
CA ILE A 522 43.36 2.96 20.46
C ILE A 522 43.20 3.23 21.97
N ASN A 523 42.49 2.35 22.68
CA ASN A 523 42.22 2.50 24.12
C ASN A 523 43.40 2.05 24.99
N LYS A 524 44.49 1.56 24.38
CA LYS A 524 45.75 1.10 25.01
C LYS A 524 45.56 -0.02 26.07
N LYS A 525 44.37 -0.61 26.12
CA LYS A 525 43.88 -1.59 27.09
C LYS A 525 43.41 -2.80 26.28
N LEU A 526 43.77 -4.01 26.69
CA LEU A 526 43.27 -5.22 26.04
C LEU A 526 41.76 -5.29 26.28
N GLN A 527 40.98 -5.36 25.20
CA GLN A 527 39.53 -5.49 25.31
C GLN A 527 39.13 -6.92 25.71
N ASP A 528 37.87 -7.07 26.08
CA ASP A 528 37.30 -8.35 26.49
C ASP A 528 36.78 -9.12 25.25
N PRO A 529 37.37 -10.29 24.89
CA PRO A 529 37.07 -10.99 23.65
C PRO A 529 35.59 -11.26 23.40
N ASP A 530 34.82 -11.52 24.46
CA ASP A 530 33.41 -11.90 24.38
C ASP A 530 32.53 -10.78 23.76
N ASN A 531 32.98 -9.52 23.81
CA ASN A 531 32.28 -8.39 23.18
C ASN A 531 32.62 -8.18 21.69
N TYR A 532 33.57 -8.93 21.13
CA TYR A 532 34.08 -8.74 19.77
C TYR A 532 34.04 -10.02 18.93
N TYR A 533 33.21 -11.00 19.27
CA TYR A 533 33.00 -12.16 18.41
C TYR A 533 32.59 -11.70 16.99
N PRO A 534 33.16 -12.27 15.90
CA PRO A 534 32.86 -11.84 14.54
C PRO A 534 31.48 -12.35 14.10
N SER A 535 30.43 -11.67 14.57
CA SER A 535 29.07 -11.83 14.08
C SER A 535 28.89 -11.20 12.69
N ALA A 536 27.78 -11.56 12.04
CA ALA A 536 27.21 -10.75 10.97
C ALA A 536 26.73 -9.39 11.48
#